data_AF-A0A4Z1GIK7-F1
#
_entry.id   AF-A0A4Z1GIK7-F1
#
_cell.length_a   1.000
_cell.length_b   1.000
_cell.length_c   1.000
_cell.angle_alpha   90.00
_cell.angle_beta   90.00
_cell.angle_gamma   90.00
#
_symmetry.space_group_name_H-M   'P 1'
#
loop_
_entity.id
_entity.type
_entity.pdbx_description
1 polymer ?
#
loop_
_entity_poly.entity_id
_entity_poly.type
_entity_poly.pdbx_seq_one_letter_code
_entity_poly.pdbx_strand_id
1 'polypeptide(L)'
;MAVTIDSGPQDGPDRIVSENSRERTMGERLRGTVRAFTTKEGLVGNYDYAFLFKPNLPFMKKSKKRAPFFGLQDRMPVLLGLLLGFQHALSMLAGIITPPILIAGSAYFDAETTQYLVSTSLIVSGILSAVQITRFKIMKTPYYIGTGLISVVGTSFAIIPLASKGFSQMYANGMCKTADDGTPLPCPEGYGALLGTASLCALLEIGLSFMTPKLLKKLFPPIVTGPTVMLIGVSLILTGLEGWAGGSGTCMSRPTTGDYMFCPSNAAPHPLPWGSAEFIGLGFSVFITIIICERFGSPIMKSLAVVLGLLVGCIIAAACGYFDSSGITAAPVASFIWVKTFPLSVYGPFILPLLAIYLILMMEAIGDITATCDVSRLQVDGILFDSRIQGGVLADGLNGMLAGLCTITPMSTFAQNNGVIALTRCANRKAGFAACFFLVVMGVFAKFAAAITSIPDAVLGGMTTFLFASVAVSGLRIISTVPFTRRTRFILTASLALGYGATLVPTWFSYVFTYTGDNRAKAGFFDAIVLVMETGFAVTAFVAVALNLGLPEEDEDEEVESLAGDLGEREAEERALEGREMGTVGEHGSGSGSFEMGKAGEVGLGREGK
;
A
#
# COMPACT_ATOMS: atom_id res chain seq x y z
N MET A 1 41.23 4.02 -28.20
CA MET A 1 40.50 2.93 -28.90
C MET A 1 39.05 3.01 -28.50
N ALA A 2 38.16 3.11 -29.48
CA ALA A 2 36.72 3.13 -29.26
C ALA A 2 36.27 1.74 -28.78
N VAL A 3 35.56 1.69 -27.65
CA VAL A 3 34.83 0.51 -27.19
C VAL A 3 33.35 0.83 -27.30
N THR A 4 32.71 0.21 -28.28
CA THR A 4 31.28 0.23 -28.54
C THR A 4 30.55 -0.44 -27.38
N ILE A 5 29.77 0.34 -26.64
CA ILE A 5 28.76 -0.18 -25.72
C ILE A 5 27.59 -0.65 -26.57
N ASP A 6 27.31 -1.95 -26.50
CA ASP A 6 26.20 -2.61 -27.16
C ASP A 6 24.88 -2.02 -26.65
N SER A 7 24.26 -1.19 -27.48
CA SER A 7 22.96 -0.60 -27.24
C SER A 7 21.93 -1.73 -27.23
N GLY A 8 21.35 -1.97 -26.04
CA GLY A 8 20.15 -2.82 -25.87
C GLY A 8 19.01 -2.44 -26.83
N PRO A 9 17.96 -3.28 -26.92
CA PRO A 9 16.99 -3.20 -28.00
C PRO A 9 16.45 -1.77 -28.11
N GLN A 10 16.65 -1.19 -29.28
CA GLN A 10 16.22 0.15 -29.67
C GLN A 10 14.73 0.31 -29.36
N ASP A 11 14.41 0.88 -28.20
CA ASP A 11 13.09 1.43 -27.95
C ASP A 11 12.93 2.63 -28.89
N GLY A 12 12.00 2.47 -29.83
CA GLY A 12 11.71 3.45 -30.87
C GLY A 12 11.31 4.82 -30.32
N PRO A 13 11.16 5.82 -31.19
CA PRO A 13 10.93 7.19 -30.75
C PRO A 13 9.61 7.32 -29.99
N ASP A 14 9.69 7.93 -28.80
CA ASP A 14 8.62 8.54 -28.01
C ASP A 14 7.69 9.44 -28.84
N ARG A 15 6.78 8.90 -29.67
CA ARG A 15 5.85 9.74 -30.45
C ARG A 15 4.48 9.09 -30.65
N ILE A 16 3.63 9.18 -29.63
CA ILE A 16 2.17 9.23 -29.80
C ILE A 16 1.70 10.62 -29.30
N VAL A 17 1.37 11.48 -30.27
CA VAL A 17 0.94 12.90 -30.21
C VAL A 17 2.06 13.94 -30.34
N SER A 18 1.86 14.85 -31.31
CA SER A 18 2.73 15.99 -31.62
C SER A 18 2.82 16.98 -30.46
N GLU A 19 4.04 17.37 -30.09
CA GLU A 19 4.30 18.71 -29.55
C GLU A 19 3.64 19.74 -30.46
N ASN A 20 2.86 20.65 -29.89
CA ASN A 20 1.90 21.57 -30.52
C ASN A 20 0.43 21.10 -30.58
N SER A 21 -0.08 20.41 -29.55
CA SER A 21 -1.52 20.52 -29.31
C SER A 21 -1.81 21.91 -28.73
N ARG A 22 -2.17 22.86 -29.61
CA ARG A 22 -2.84 24.11 -29.24
C ARG A 22 -3.86 23.80 -28.13
N GLU A 23 -3.84 24.54 -27.01
CA GLU A 23 -4.83 24.30 -25.95
C GLU A 23 -6.22 24.28 -26.57
N ARG A 24 -6.88 23.12 -26.54
CA ARG A 24 -8.19 22.96 -27.19
C ARG A 24 -9.14 24.01 -26.63
N THR A 25 -9.71 24.81 -27.52
CA THR A 25 -10.66 25.86 -27.16
C THR A 25 -11.85 25.24 -26.45
N MET A 26 -12.50 25.98 -25.54
CA MET A 26 -13.64 25.46 -24.76
C MET A 26 -14.72 24.83 -25.67
N GLY A 27 -14.97 25.42 -26.85
CA GLY A 27 -15.90 24.87 -27.85
C GLY A 27 -15.46 23.55 -28.50
N GLU A 28 -14.16 23.32 -28.69
CA GLU A 28 -13.63 22.04 -29.20
C GLU A 28 -13.71 20.95 -28.14
N ARG A 29 -13.49 21.31 -26.87
CA ARG A 29 -13.72 20.38 -25.73
C ARG A 29 -15.18 20.00 -25.65
N LEU A 30 -16.10 20.98 -25.76
CA LEU A 30 -17.55 20.73 -25.71
C LEU A 30 -18.01 19.83 -26.86
N ARG A 31 -17.60 20.12 -28.11
CA ARG A 31 -17.91 19.26 -29.28
C ARG A 31 -17.31 17.87 -29.14
N GLY A 32 -16.11 17.75 -28.56
CA GLY A 32 -15.48 16.47 -28.27
C GLY A 32 -16.26 15.64 -27.25
N THR A 33 -16.75 16.28 -26.18
CA THR A 33 -17.61 15.63 -25.17
C THR A 33 -18.95 15.20 -25.79
N VAL A 34 -19.61 16.07 -26.54
CA VAL A 34 -20.87 15.73 -27.24
C VAL A 34 -20.64 14.50 -28.12
N ARG A 35 -19.62 14.50 -28.98
CA ARG A 35 -19.32 13.33 -29.84
C ARG A 35 -18.98 12.05 -29.07
N ALA A 36 -18.37 12.16 -27.89
CA ALA A 36 -18.08 11.00 -27.05
C ALA A 36 -19.35 10.34 -26.49
N PHE A 37 -20.38 11.15 -26.17
CA PHE A 37 -21.65 10.65 -25.65
C PHE A 37 -22.73 10.40 -26.72
N THR A 38 -22.63 11.00 -27.91
CA THR A 38 -23.64 10.86 -28.96
C THR A 38 -23.29 9.85 -30.06
N THR A 39 -22.02 9.45 -30.19
CA THR A 39 -21.62 8.49 -31.25
C THR A 39 -21.37 7.09 -30.68
N LYS A 40 -21.75 6.04 -31.43
CA LYS A 40 -21.53 4.63 -31.04
C LYS A 40 -20.05 4.32 -30.82
N GLU A 41 -19.17 4.92 -31.62
CA GLU A 41 -17.72 4.80 -31.49
C GLU A 41 -17.17 5.47 -30.22
N GLY A 42 -17.74 6.61 -29.82
CA GLY A 42 -17.34 7.30 -28.59
C GLY A 42 -17.86 6.63 -27.31
N LEU A 43 -19.08 6.08 -27.37
CA LEU A 43 -19.74 5.51 -26.20
C LEU A 43 -19.27 4.08 -25.91
N VAL A 44 -19.33 3.21 -26.92
CA VAL A 44 -18.99 1.76 -26.80
C VAL A 44 -17.65 1.45 -27.46
N GLY A 45 -17.36 2.04 -28.62
CA GLY A 45 -16.13 1.77 -29.37
C GLY A 45 -15.98 0.30 -29.82
N ASN A 46 -14.83 -0.02 -30.39
CA ASN A 46 -14.51 -1.35 -30.92
C ASN A 46 -13.56 -2.13 -29.98
N TYR A 47 -13.88 -2.16 -28.69
CA TYR A 47 -13.10 -2.89 -27.70
C TYR A 47 -13.64 -4.31 -27.52
N ASP A 48 -12.75 -5.30 -27.32
CA ASP A 48 -13.15 -6.67 -27.02
C ASP A 48 -13.54 -6.80 -25.54
N TYR A 49 -14.78 -6.44 -25.22
CA TYR A 49 -15.31 -6.52 -23.86
C TYR A 49 -15.37 -7.96 -23.34
N ALA A 50 -15.50 -8.96 -24.22
CA ALA A 50 -15.56 -10.37 -23.81
C ALA A 50 -14.24 -10.83 -23.18
N PHE A 51 -13.11 -10.27 -23.63
CA PHE A 51 -11.80 -10.54 -23.02
C PHE A 51 -11.73 -10.19 -21.53
N LEU A 52 -12.40 -9.12 -21.11
CA LEU A 52 -12.38 -8.65 -19.72
C LEU A 52 -13.07 -9.62 -18.74
N PHE A 53 -14.07 -10.35 -19.21
CA PHE A 53 -14.89 -11.25 -18.39
C PHE A 53 -14.59 -12.73 -18.59
N LYS A 54 -13.72 -13.09 -19.55
CA LYS A 54 -13.41 -14.49 -19.84
C LYS A 54 -12.42 -15.06 -18.81
N PRO A 55 -12.80 -16.05 -17.98
CA PRO A 55 -11.90 -16.68 -17.02
C PRO A 55 -10.87 -17.58 -17.73
N ASN A 56 -9.74 -17.82 -17.06
CA ASN A 56 -8.70 -18.72 -17.54
C ASN A 56 -8.86 -20.10 -16.90
N LEU A 57 -9.88 -20.84 -17.32
CA LEU A 57 -10.09 -22.22 -16.85
C LEU A 57 -9.11 -23.19 -17.52
N PRO A 58 -8.66 -24.25 -16.81
CA PRO A 58 -7.66 -25.20 -17.32
C PRO A 58 -8.07 -25.88 -18.64
N PHE A 59 -9.38 -26.01 -18.90
CA PHE A 59 -9.92 -26.65 -20.09
C PHE A 59 -10.22 -25.67 -21.25
N MET A 60 -9.96 -24.37 -21.10
CA MET A 60 -10.21 -23.36 -22.13
C MET A 60 -8.93 -22.98 -22.89
N LYS A 61 -9.04 -22.77 -24.22
CA LYS A 61 -7.93 -22.22 -25.02
C LYS A 61 -7.57 -20.82 -24.52
N LYS A 62 -6.34 -20.65 -24.03
CA LYS A 62 -5.79 -19.35 -23.63
C LYS A 62 -5.85 -18.38 -24.81
N SER A 63 -6.41 -17.19 -24.60
CA SER A 63 -6.36 -16.13 -25.60
C SER A 63 -4.91 -15.68 -25.77
N LYS A 64 -4.38 -15.75 -27.00
CA LYS A 64 -3.03 -15.23 -27.33
C LYS A 64 -2.99 -13.70 -27.41
N LYS A 65 -4.14 -13.02 -27.46
CA LYS A 65 -4.21 -11.56 -27.57
C LYS A 65 -4.05 -10.93 -26.18
N ARG A 66 -2.98 -10.14 -26.02
CA ARG A 66 -2.78 -9.28 -24.85
C ARG A 66 -3.69 -8.05 -24.97
N ALA A 67 -4.23 -7.55 -23.86
CA ALA A 67 -4.99 -6.29 -23.88
C ALA A 67 -4.11 -5.13 -24.41
N PRO A 68 -4.69 -4.23 -25.21
CA PRO A 68 -4.00 -3.02 -25.65
C PRO A 68 -3.70 -2.14 -24.43
N PHE A 69 -2.52 -1.52 -24.42
CA PHE A 69 -2.15 -0.59 -23.36
C PHE A 69 -2.76 0.78 -23.64
N PHE A 70 -3.49 1.34 -22.68
CA PHE A 70 -4.01 2.71 -22.73
C PHE A 70 -3.14 3.64 -21.88
N GLY A 71 -2.47 4.58 -22.54
CA GLY A 71 -1.69 5.64 -21.90
C GLY A 71 -2.55 6.72 -21.23
N LEU A 72 -1.88 7.65 -20.56
CA LEU A 72 -2.50 8.68 -19.70
C LEU A 72 -3.59 9.52 -20.39
N GLN A 73 -3.39 9.89 -21.67
CA GLN A 73 -4.28 10.77 -22.45
C GLN A 73 -4.97 10.10 -23.63
N ASP A 74 -4.91 8.77 -23.71
CA ASP A 74 -5.46 8.07 -24.87
C ASP A 74 -6.97 8.28 -25.00
N ARG A 75 -7.46 8.24 -26.25
CA ARG A 75 -8.91 8.23 -26.47
C ARG A 75 -9.43 6.85 -26.07
N MET A 76 -10.34 6.85 -25.10
CA MET A 76 -11.00 5.66 -24.59
C MET A 76 -12.52 5.83 -24.69
N PRO A 77 -13.24 4.76 -25.08
CA PRO A 77 -14.70 4.77 -25.05
C PRO A 77 -15.23 5.05 -23.65
N VAL A 78 -16.32 5.80 -23.54
CA VAL A 78 -16.87 6.21 -22.23
C VAL A 78 -17.27 5.00 -21.39
N LEU A 79 -17.91 4.00 -22.01
CA LEU A 79 -18.32 2.77 -21.31
C LEU A 79 -17.12 2.02 -20.73
N LEU A 80 -16.05 1.87 -21.51
CA LEU A 80 -14.82 1.24 -21.04
C LEU A 80 -14.19 2.03 -19.89
N GLY A 81 -14.15 3.36 -19.99
CA GLY A 81 -13.66 4.22 -18.92
C GLY A 81 -14.47 4.12 -17.64
N LEU A 82 -15.81 4.05 -17.73
CA LEU A 82 -16.69 3.83 -16.59
C LEU A 82 -16.50 2.43 -15.99
N LEU A 83 -16.40 1.40 -16.81
CA LEU A 83 -16.23 0.02 -16.35
C LEU A 83 -14.89 -0.18 -15.62
N LEU A 84 -13.80 0.30 -16.23
CA LEU A 84 -12.48 0.26 -15.59
C LEU A 84 -12.42 1.17 -14.36
N GLY A 85 -13.07 2.33 -14.39
CA GLY A 85 -13.18 3.20 -13.22
C GLY A 85 -13.94 2.54 -12.07
N PHE A 86 -15.04 1.84 -12.36
CA PHE A 86 -15.77 1.07 -11.35
C PHE A 86 -14.91 -0.06 -10.79
N GLN A 87 -14.15 -0.75 -11.64
CA GLN A 87 -13.18 -1.76 -11.21
C GLN A 87 -12.09 -1.17 -10.31
N HIS A 88 -11.52 -0.01 -10.64
CA HIS A 88 -10.59 0.70 -9.76
C HIS A 88 -11.24 1.01 -8.41
N ALA A 89 -12.43 1.61 -8.41
CA ALA A 89 -13.15 1.96 -7.18
C ALA A 89 -13.39 0.74 -6.28
N LEU A 90 -13.85 -0.39 -6.86
CA LEU A 90 -14.03 -1.63 -6.12
C LEU A 90 -12.68 -2.21 -5.64
N SER A 91 -11.63 -2.19 -6.44
CA SER A 91 -10.32 -2.76 -6.05
C SER A 91 -9.74 -2.08 -4.80
N MET A 92 -10.05 -0.81 -4.59
CA MET A 92 -9.54 -0.02 -3.45
C MET A 92 -10.54 0.07 -2.30
N LEU A 93 -11.79 -0.34 -2.52
CA LEU A 93 -12.88 -0.26 -1.55
C LEU A 93 -12.47 -0.85 -0.19
N ALA A 94 -11.91 -2.06 -0.21
CA ALA A 94 -11.45 -2.75 0.99
C ALA A 94 -10.47 -1.91 1.83
N GLY A 95 -9.49 -1.28 1.19
CA GLY A 95 -8.52 -0.47 1.90
C GLY A 95 -9.03 0.91 2.33
N ILE A 96 -10.03 1.48 1.64
CA ILE A 96 -10.63 2.76 2.05
C ILE A 96 -11.56 2.61 3.26
N ILE A 97 -12.30 1.49 3.35
CA ILE A 97 -13.29 1.26 4.41
C ILE A 97 -12.69 0.65 5.68
N THR A 98 -11.58 -0.07 5.57
CA THR A 98 -10.99 -0.79 6.72
C THR A 98 -10.50 0.15 7.82
N PRO A 99 -9.73 1.22 7.54
CA PRO A 99 -9.24 2.13 8.58
C PRO A 99 -10.33 2.83 9.38
N PRO A 100 -11.39 3.43 8.79
CA PRO A 100 -12.45 4.04 9.59
C PRO A 100 -13.17 3.02 10.47
N ILE A 101 -13.34 1.77 10.03
CA ILE A 101 -13.94 0.70 10.87
C ILE A 101 -13.03 0.37 12.06
N LEU A 102 -11.73 0.15 11.83
CA LEU A 102 -10.80 -0.22 12.90
C LEU A 102 -10.59 0.92 13.91
N ILE A 103 -10.52 2.17 13.45
CA ILE A 103 -10.35 3.33 14.31
C ILE A 103 -11.65 3.64 15.08
N ALA A 104 -12.82 3.45 14.46
CA ALA A 104 -14.10 3.55 15.15
C ALA A 104 -14.21 2.49 16.26
N GLY A 105 -13.78 1.26 15.99
CA GLY A 105 -13.71 0.20 16.99
C GLY A 105 -12.81 0.54 18.17
N SER A 106 -11.61 1.09 17.94
CA SER A 106 -10.70 1.48 19.03
C SER A 106 -11.15 2.75 19.78
N ALA A 107 -11.97 3.59 19.16
CA ALA A 107 -12.64 4.73 19.80
C ALA A 107 -13.99 4.37 20.46
N TYR A 108 -14.41 3.09 20.40
CA TYR A 108 -15.69 2.57 20.90
C TYR A 108 -16.91 3.31 20.34
N PHE A 109 -16.86 3.70 19.06
CA PHE A 109 -17.98 4.34 18.40
C PHE A 109 -19.13 3.38 18.09
N ASP A 110 -20.32 3.94 18.08
CA ASP A 110 -21.55 3.24 17.72
C ASP A 110 -21.64 2.97 16.20
N ALA A 111 -22.59 2.12 15.82
CA ALA A 111 -22.79 1.74 14.43
C ALA A 111 -23.10 2.95 13.52
N GLU A 112 -23.88 3.92 13.99
CA GLU A 112 -24.24 5.10 13.20
C GLU A 112 -23.01 5.97 12.90
N THR A 113 -22.15 6.18 13.89
CA THR A 113 -20.90 6.93 13.70
C THR A 113 -19.90 6.18 12.83
N THR A 114 -19.82 4.86 12.97
CA THR A 114 -18.98 4.01 12.10
C THR A 114 -19.45 4.08 10.64
N GLN A 115 -20.77 3.99 10.40
CA GLN A 115 -21.38 4.14 9.07
C GLN A 115 -21.08 5.49 8.46
N TYR A 116 -21.20 6.54 9.26
CA TYR A 116 -20.81 7.90 8.87
C TYR A 116 -19.35 7.94 8.43
N LEU A 117 -18.41 7.44 9.23
CA LEU A 117 -16.98 7.47 8.91
C LEU A 117 -16.65 6.67 7.64
N VAL A 118 -17.26 5.50 7.43
CA VAL A 118 -17.11 4.71 6.19
C VAL A 118 -17.62 5.51 4.99
N SER A 119 -18.81 6.10 5.09
CA SER A 119 -19.42 6.89 4.01
C SER A 119 -18.57 8.11 3.66
N THR A 120 -18.11 8.85 4.67
CA THR A 120 -17.29 10.05 4.50
C THR A 120 -15.91 9.70 3.98
N SER A 121 -15.30 8.59 4.43
CA SER A 121 -14.03 8.10 3.89
C SER A 121 -14.11 7.86 2.38
N LEU A 122 -15.20 7.26 1.88
CA LEU A 122 -15.42 7.05 0.44
C LEU A 122 -15.58 8.37 -0.32
N ILE A 123 -16.38 9.30 0.20
CA ILE A 123 -16.59 10.62 -0.43
C ILE A 123 -15.27 11.39 -0.51
N VAL A 124 -14.57 11.51 0.62
CA VAL A 124 -13.34 12.31 0.73
C VAL A 124 -12.22 11.65 -0.08
N SER A 125 -12.08 10.32 -0.03
CA SER A 125 -11.12 9.59 -0.88
C SER A 125 -11.37 9.85 -2.36
N GLY A 126 -12.63 9.83 -2.81
CA GLY A 126 -12.97 10.14 -4.20
C GLY A 126 -12.62 11.58 -4.61
N ILE A 127 -12.89 12.57 -3.75
CA ILE A 127 -12.56 13.97 -4.01
C ILE A 127 -11.05 14.19 -4.03
N LEU A 128 -10.33 13.71 -3.02
CA LEU A 128 -8.89 13.94 -2.88
C LEU A 128 -8.08 13.13 -3.91
N SER A 129 -8.60 11.96 -4.33
CA SER A 129 -8.07 11.24 -5.49
C SER A 129 -8.20 12.07 -6.77
N ALA A 130 -9.32 12.78 -6.97
CA ALA A 130 -9.45 13.65 -8.14
C ALA A 130 -8.41 14.79 -8.10
N VAL A 131 -8.13 15.36 -6.93
CA VAL A 131 -7.05 16.35 -6.74
C VAL A 131 -5.69 15.74 -7.08
N GLN A 132 -5.38 14.55 -6.59
CA GLN A 132 -4.10 13.86 -6.82
C GLN A 132 -3.90 13.47 -8.30
N ILE A 133 -4.98 13.05 -8.99
CA ILE A 133 -4.97 12.67 -10.41
C ILE A 133 -4.83 13.89 -11.32
N THR A 134 -5.36 15.04 -10.89
CA THR A 134 -5.10 16.31 -11.57
C THR A 134 -3.65 16.73 -11.41
N ARG A 135 -3.21 17.65 -12.27
CA ARG A 135 -1.89 18.27 -12.15
C ARG A 135 -2.06 19.77 -12.30
N PHE A 136 -2.44 20.43 -11.21
CA PHE A 136 -2.65 21.87 -11.19
C PHE A 136 -1.32 22.59 -11.03
N LYS A 137 -0.96 23.46 -11.98
CA LYS A 137 0.22 24.30 -11.85
C LYS A 137 -0.07 25.42 -10.87
N ILE A 138 0.78 25.59 -9.86
CA ILE A 138 0.66 26.73 -8.94
C ILE A 138 1.05 27.99 -9.71
N MET A 139 0.15 28.97 -9.75
CA MET A 139 0.34 30.17 -10.55
C MET A 139 1.60 30.93 -10.07
N LYS A 140 2.45 31.34 -11.01
CA LYS A 140 3.71 32.07 -10.76
C LYS A 140 4.83 31.27 -10.07
N THR A 141 4.70 29.95 -9.90
CA THR A 141 5.79 29.11 -9.36
C THR A 141 6.07 27.92 -10.30
N PRO A 142 7.21 27.21 -10.15
CA PRO A 142 7.50 26.01 -10.93
C PRO A 142 6.78 24.75 -10.41
N TYR A 143 6.06 24.85 -9.29
CA TYR A 143 5.48 23.73 -8.56
C TYR A 143 4.10 23.33 -9.08
N TYR A 144 3.75 22.07 -8.86
CA TYR A 144 2.46 21.50 -9.22
C TYR A 144 1.79 20.89 -7.99
N ILE A 145 0.47 20.77 -8.01
CA ILE A 145 -0.33 20.00 -7.05
C ILE A 145 -0.91 18.82 -7.83
N GLY A 146 -0.62 17.61 -7.33
CA GLY A 146 -1.03 16.34 -7.92
C GLY A 146 -0.02 15.79 -8.93
N THR A 147 -0.16 14.50 -9.23
CA THR A 147 0.82 13.71 -9.97
C THR A 147 0.56 13.74 -11.48
N GLY A 148 -0.69 13.97 -11.89
CA GLY A 148 -1.10 13.79 -13.29
C GLY A 148 -1.11 12.33 -13.73
N LEU A 149 -1.12 11.38 -12.81
CA LEU A 149 -1.23 9.94 -13.02
C LEU A 149 -2.56 9.42 -12.44
N ILE A 150 -2.86 8.14 -12.60
CA ILE A 150 -3.89 7.52 -11.75
C ILE A 150 -3.25 7.30 -10.37
N SER A 151 -3.24 8.33 -9.53
CA SER A 151 -2.79 8.25 -8.14
C SER A 151 -4.02 8.37 -7.26
N VAL A 152 -4.57 7.23 -6.84
CA VAL A 152 -5.74 7.21 -5.97
C VAL A 152 -5.29 7.39 -4.54
N VAL A 153 -6.08 8.10 -3.76
CA VAL A 153 -5.86 8.43 -2.36
C VAL A 153 -6.85 7.67 -1.50
N GLY A 154 -6.38 7.14 -0.38
CA GLY A 154 -7.20 6.47 0.64
C GLY A 154 -6.61 6.66 2.03
N THR A 155 -7.38 6.33 3.06
CA THR A 155 -6.91 6.43 4.44
C THR A 155 -5.69 5.54 4.68
N SER A 156 -4.61 6.11 5.20
CA SER A 156 -3.38 5.35 5.42
C SER A 156 -3.55 4.35 6.57
N PHE A 157 -2.95 3.18 6.42
CA PHE A 157 -2.93 2.15 7.45
C PHE A 157 -1.97 2.46 8.60
N ALA A 158 -0.98 3.34 8.37
CA ALA A 158 -0.01 3.73 9.39
C ALA A 158 -0.66 4.41 10.60
N ILE A 159 -1.86 5.00 10.43
CA ILE A 159 -2.56 5.68 11.51
C ILE A 159 -3.23 4.72 12.50
N ILE A 160 -3.55 3.48 12.09
CA ILE A 160 -4.35 2.56 12.90
C ILE A 160 -3.62 2.19 14.20
N PRO A 161 -2.35 1.74 14.18
CA PRO A 161 -1.66 1.37 15.42
C PRO A 161 -1.46 2.56 16.34
N LEU A 162 -1.20 3.75 15.78
CA LEU A 162 -1.09 4.99 16.54
C LEU A 162 -2.41 5.35 17.22
N ALA A 163 -3.51 5.32 16.48
CA ALA A 163 -4.84 5.65 17.01
C ALA A 163 -5.23 4.68 18.13
N SER A 164 -5.06 3.37 17.93
CA SER A 164 -5.43 2.37 18.94
C SER A 164 -4.63 2.50 20.24
N LYS A 165 -3.30 2.67 20.16
CA LYS A 165 -2.46 2.90 21.34
C LYS A 165 -2.76 4.26 21.98
N GLY A 166 -2.93 5.27 21.15
CA GLY A 166 -3.29 6.62 21.56
C GLY A 166 -4.58 6.68 22.36
N PHE A 167 -5.66 6.08 21.85
CA PHE A 167 -6.93 6.03 22.57
C PHE A 167 -6.80 5.24 23.88
N SER A 168 -6.06 4.13 23.87
CA SER A 168 -5.80 3.35 25.10
C SER A 168 -5.15 4.21 26.19
N GLN A 169 -4.18 5.04 25.82
CA GLN A 169 -3.55 6.01 26.72
C GLN A 169 -4.50 7.14 27.14
N MET A 170 -5.36 7.61 26.25
CA MET A 170 -6.35 8.65 26.55
C MET A 170 -7.42 8.17 27.53
N TYR A 171 -7.80 6.88 27.49
CA TYR A 171 -8.61 6.26 28.55
C TYR A 171 -7.83 6.18 29.87
N ALA A 172 -6.58 5.71 29.84
CA ALA A 172 -5.76 5.60 31.05
C ALA A 172 -5.53 6.95 31.76
N ASN A 173 -5.38 8.03 30.98
CA ASN A 173 -5.16 9.39 31.49
C ASN A 173 -6.48 10.16 31.76
N GLY A 174 -7.65 9.52 31.59
CA GLY A 174 -8.96 10.07 31.91
C GLY A 174 -9.51 11.12 30.94
N MET A 175 -8.91 11.29 29.76
CA MET A 175 -9.45 12.15 28.70
C MET A 175 -10.67 11.50 28.04
N CYS A 176 -10.60 10.20 27.78
CA CYS A 176 -11.74 9.41 27.33
C CYS A 176 -12.48 8.83 28.54
N LYS A 177 -13.82 8.81 28.48
CA LYS A 177 -14.65 8.37 29.61
C LYS A 177 -14.79 6.86 29.65
N THR A 178 -14.79 6.28 30.84
CA THR A 178 -15.18 4.89 31.09
C THR A 178 -16.46 4.89 31.93
N ALA A 179 -17.33 3.91 31.73
CA ALA A 179 -18.49 3.71 32.59
C ALA A 179 -18.05 3.17 33.97
N ASP A 180 -18.97 3.16 34.92
CA ASP A 180 -18.72 2.77 36.31
C ASP A 180 -18.29 1.30 36.45
N ASP A 181 -18.61 0.45 35.47
CA ASP A 181 -18.22 -0.96 35.38
C ASP A 181 -16.84 -1.17 34.72
N GLY A 182 -16.15 -0.08 34.35
CA GLY A 182 -14.86 -0.11 33.68
C GLY A 182 -14.94 -0.27 32.16
N THR A 183 -16.13 -0.29 31.57
CA THR A 183 -16.27 -0.36 30.10
C THR A 183 -15.90 0.98 29.44
N PRO A 184 -15.08 0.96 28.38
CA PRO A 184 -14.77 2.19 27.62
C PRO A 184 -16.01 2.75 26.92
N LEU A 185 -16.27 4.05 27.05
CA LEU A 185 -17.37 4.75 26.39
C LEU A 185 -16.88 5.47 25.12
N PRO A 186 -17.74 5.72 24.12
CA PRO A 186 -17.37 6.41 22.89
C PRO A 186 -16.56 7.69 23.14
N CYS A 187 -15.40 7.85 22.47
CA CYS A 187 -14.48 8.98 22.70
C CYS A 187 -14.37 9.94 21.49
N PRO A 188 -15.38 10.77 21.21
CA PRO A 188 -15.35 11.72 20.09
C PRO A 188 -14.32 12.83 20.28
N GLU A 189 -14.03 13.20 21.53
CA GLU A 189 -12.98 14.17 21.87
C GLU A 189 -11.59 13.64 21.49
N GLY A 190 -11.34 12.35 21.75
CA GLY A 190 -10.08 11.72 21.38
C GLY A 190 -9.88 11.61 19.88
N TYR A 191 -10.93 11.24 19.15
CA TYR A 191 -10.91 11.25 17.69
C TYR A 191 -10.71 12.66 17.11
N GLY A 192 -11.41 13.66 17.65
CA GLY A 192 -11.22 15.06 17.25
C GLY A 192 -9.82 15.59 17.54
N ALA A 193 -9.19 15.14 18.61
CA ALA A 193 -7.80 15.44 18.93
C ALA A 193 -6.81 14.78 17.96
N LEU A 194 -7.08 13.52 17.56
CA LEU A 194 -6.33 12.84 16.50
C LEU A 194 -6.40 13.63 15.18
N LEU A 195 -7.61 14.02 14.75
CA LEU A 195 -7.82 14.78 13.52
C LEU A 195 -7.15 16.15 13.55
N GLY A 196 -7.32 16.91 14.64
CA GLY A 196 -6.74 18.25 14.78
C GLY A 196 -5.21 18.22 14.79
N THR A 197 -4.63 17.31 15.57
CA THR A 197 -3.17 17.12 15.62
C THR A 197 -2.63 16.64 14.27
N ALA A 198 -3.31 15.70 13.61
CA ALA A 198 -2.89 15.20 12.32
C ALA A 198 -2.97 16.27 11.23
N SER A 199 -3.99 17.13 11.26
CA SER A 199 -4.10 18.25 10.31
C SER A 199 -2.94 19.25 10.49
N LEU A 200 -2.52 19.48 11.74
CA LEU A 200 -1.36 20.32 12.04
C LEU A 200 -0.05 19.68 11.56
N CYS A 201 0.16 18.39 11.84
CA CYS A 201 1.37 17.68 11.45
C CYS A 201 1.51 17.51 9.92
N ALA A 202 0.40 17.55 9.17
CA ALA A 202 0.41 17.55 7.70
C ALA A 202 1.24 18.70 7.10
N LEU A 203 1.35 19.82 7.83
CA LEU A 203 2.18 20.97 7.42
C LEU A 203 3.66 20.59 7.30
N LEU A 204 4.14 19.57 8.02
CA LEU A 204 5.48 19.05 7.86
C LEU A 204 5.66 18.49 6.45
N GLU A 205 4.79 17.58 6.03
CA GLU A 205 4.87 16.98 4.68
C GLU A 205 4.72 18.05 3.59
N ILE A 206 3.78 18.99 3.75
CA ILE A 206 3.63 20.12 2.83
C ILE A 206 4.93 20.92 2.75
N GLY A 207 5.58 21.22 3.88
CA GLY A 207 6.86 21.93 3.91
C GLY A 207 7.99 21.15 3.23
N LEU A 208 8.10 19.85 3.53
CA LEU A 208 9.11 18.96 2.95
C LEU A 208 8.89 18.74 1.45
N SER A 209 7.64 18.84 0.96
CA SER A 209 7.33 18.72 -0.47
C SER A 209 7.98 19.79 -1.34
N PHE A 210 8.43 20.91 -0.76
CA PHE A 210 9.15 21.96 -1.49
C PHE A 210 10.68 21.73 -1.52
N MET A 211 11.17 20.71 -0.83
CA MET A 211 12.59 20.32 -0.84
C MET A 211 12.95 19.59 -2.13
N THR A 212 14.24 19.58 -2.47
CA THR A 212 14.73 18.95 -3.69
C THR A 212 14.48 17.42 -3.63
N PRO A 213 13.91 16.80 -4.68
CA PRO A 213 13.68 15.35 -4.74
C PRO A 213 14.94 14.51 -4.48
N LYS A 214 16.12 15.02 -4.86
CA LYS A 214 17.43 14.39 -4.54
C LYS A 214 17.66 14.22 -3.04
N LEU A 215 17.28 15.21 -2.24
CA LEU A 215 17.44 15.16 -0.78
C LEU A 215 16.46 14.18 -0.15
N LEU A 216 15.21 14.14 -0.64
CA LEU A 216 14.21 13.16 -0.21
C LEU A 216 14.66 11.72 -0.53
N LYS A 217 15.15 11.47 -1.75
CA LYS A 217 15.71 10.17 -2.17
C LYS A 217 16.94 9.77 -1.34
N LYS A 218 17.75 10.75 -0.89
CA LYS A 218 18.92 10.50 -0.03
C LYS A 218 18.53 10.18 1.41
N LEU A 219 17.55 10.88 1.96
CA LEU A 219 17.07 10.66 3.34
C LEU A 219 16.26 9.36 3.44
N PHE A 220 15.49 9.06 2.42
CA PHE A 220 14.53 7.95 2.41
C PHE A 220 14.67 7.06 1.18
N PRO A 221 15.83 6.42 0.98
CA PRO A 221 16.02 5.45 -0.10
C PRO A 221 15.19 4.17 0.14
N PRO A 222 15.04 3.29 -0.88
CA PRO A 222 14.27 2.05 -0.75
C PRO A 222 14.71 1.13 0.40
N ILE A 223 15.97 1.22 0.84
CA ILE A 223 16.51 0.49 2.00
C ILE A 223 15.92 0.96 3.34
N VAL A 224 15.34 2.17 3.38
CA VAL A 224 14.61 2.72 4.52
C VAL A 224 13.10 2.50 4.33
N THR A 225 12.57 2.84 3.15
CA THR A 225 11.12 2.81 2.91
C THR A 225 10.58 1.37 2.92
N GLY A 226 11.30 0.44 2.31
CA GLY A 226 10.92 -0.97 2.22
C GLY A 226 10.68 -1.67 3.58
N PRO A 227 11.65 -1.69 4.52
CA PRO A 227 11.45 -2.33 5.81
C PRO A 227 10.38 -1.65 6.67
N THR A 228 10.23 -0.32 6.56
CA THR A 228 9.16 0.41 7.25
C THR A 228 7.76 0.00 6.75
N VAL A 229 7.54 0.00 5.42
CA VAL A 229 6.27 -0.43 4.82
C VAL A 229 5.98 -1.89 5.15
N MET A 230 7.00 -2.75 5.11
CA MET A 230 6.86 -4.15 5.48
C MET A 230 6.35 -4.30 6.92
N LEU A 231 6.94 -3.57 7.86
CA LEU A 231 6.58 -3.67 9.28
C LEU A 231 5.20 -3.08 9.60
N ILE A 232 4.75 -2.05 8.85
CA ILE A 232 3.35 -1.58 8.92
C ILE A 232 2.42 -2.74 8.59
N GLY A 233 2.63 -3.42 7.46
CA GLY A 233 1.84 -4.58 7.06
C GLY A 233 1.86 -5.69 8.12
N VAL A 234 3.04 -6.07 8.62
CA VAL A 234 3.18 -7.12 9.64
C VAL A 234 2.43 -6.78 10.93
N SER A 235 2.52 -5.54 11.41
CA SER A 235 1.82 -5.12 12.63
C SER A 235 0.29 -5.19 12.51
N LEU A 236 -0.24 -5.02 11.29
CA LEU A 236 -1.69 -5.03 11.02
C LEU A 236 -2.24 -6.43 10.70
N ILE A 237 -1.40 -7.38 10.30
CA ILE A 237 -1.82 -8.78 10.14
C ILE A 237 -2.43 -9.30 11.44
N LEU A 238 -1.92 -8.86 12.60
CA LEU A 238 -2.45 -9.17 13.92
C LEU A 238 -3.94 -8.80 14.04
N THR A 239 -4.31 -7.55 13.74
CA THR A 239 -5.71 -7.11 13.85
C THR A 239 -6.62 -7.80 12.84
N GLY A 240 -6.10 -8.12 11.65
CA GLY A 240 -6.83 -8.95 10.68
C GLY A 240 -7.13 -10.36 11.21
N LEU A 241 -6.15 -11.00 11.86
CA LEU A 241 -6.32 -12.33 12.45
C LEU A 241 -7.23 -12.33 13.68
N GLU A 242 -7.16 -11.30 14.52
CA GLU A 242 -8.11 -11.09 15.63
C GLU A 242 -9.53 -10.98 15.10
N GLY A 243 -9.75 -10.15 14.08
CA GLY A 243 -11.03 -10.04 13.38
C GLY A 243 -11.48 -11.38 12.80
N TRP A 244 -10.58 -12.12 12.15
CA TRP A 244 -10.89 -13.42 11.55
C TRP A 244 -11.36 -14.42 12.62
N ALA A 245 -10.72 -14.43 13.78
CA ALA A 245 -11.14 -15.27 14.89
C ALA A 245 -12.49 -14.87 15.53
N GLY A 246 -13.09 -13.75 15.13
CA GLY A 246 -14.44 -13.36 15.55
C GLY A 246 -14.54 -11.95 16.13
N GLY A 247 -13.45 -11.18 16.16
CA GLY A 247 -13.42 -9.81 16.66
C GLY A 247 -12.31 -9.57 17.68
N SER A 248 -12.26 -8.35 18.22
CA SER A 248 -11.28 -7.93 19.22
C SER A 248 -11.96 -7.52 20.54
N GLY A 249 -11.16 -7.23 21.57
CA GLY A 249 -11.65 -6.76 22.88
C GLY A 249 -11.89 -7.87 23.90
N THR A 250 -12.80 -7.65 24.84
CA THR A 250 -13.00 -8.52 26.02
C THR A 250 -13.42 -9.95 25.65
N CYS A 251 -14.10 -10.14 24.52
CA CYS A 251 -14.53 -11.45 24.04
C CYS A 251 -13.35 -12.36 23.62
N MET A 252 -12.18 -11.79 23.30
CA MET A 252 -10.96 -12.55 22.95
C MET A 252 -10.49 -13.45 24.10
N SER A 253 -10.71 -13.03 25.34
CA SER A 253 -10.33 -13.80 26.54
C SER A 253 -11.22 -15.04 26.78
N ARG A 254 -12.27 -15.24 25.96
CA ARG A 254 -13.29 -16.29 26.11
C ARG A 254 -13.88 -16.32 27.53
N PRO A 255 -14.42 -15.21 28.03
CA PRO A 255 -14.97 -15.17 29.37
C PRO A 255 -16.20 -16.09 29.44
N THR A 256 -16.39 -16.76 30.58
CA THR A 256 -17.53 -17.68 30.79
C THR A 256 -18.80 -16.98 31.28
N THR A 257 -18.70 -15.70 31.67
CA THR A 257 -19.79 -14.87 32.18
C THR A 257 -19.61 -13.42 31.74
N GLY A 258 -20.71 -12.68 31.55
CA GLY A 258 -20.71 -11.26 31.19
C GLY A 258 -21.19 -10.98 29.76
N ASP A 259 -21.27 -9.71 29.39
CA ASP A 259 -21.93 -9.23 28.15
C ASP A 259 -21.17 -9.56 26.85
N TYR A 260 -19.94 -10.06 26.98
CA TYR A 260 -19.03 -10.42 25.88
C TYR A 260 -18.51 -11.87 25.97
N MET A 261 -19.33 -12.79 26.48
CA MET A 261 -19.04 -14.23 26.44
C MET A 261 -18.91 -14.75 25.00
N PHE A 262 -19.73 -14.21 24.11
CA PHE A 262 -19.66 -14.46 22.66
C PHE A 262 -19.25 -13.20 21.90
N CYS A 263 -18.62 -13.40 20.74
CA CYS A 263 -18.21 -12.31 19.86
C CYS A 263 -19.21 -12.11 18.69
N PRO A 264 -19.35 -10.87 18.19
CA PRO A 264 -18.80 -9.62 18.75
C PRO A 264 -19.52 -9.17 20.03
N SER A 265 -20.73 -9.68 20.29
CA SER A 265 -21.45 -9.53 21.56
C SER A 265 -22.46 -10.66 21.74
N ASN A 266 -22.99 -10.84 22.95
CA ASN A 266 -24.02 -11.84 23.23
C ASN A 266 -25.33 -11.59 22.45
N ALA A 267 -25.59 -10.35 22.03
CA ALA A 267 -26.78 -9.94 21.29
C ALA A 267 -26.58 -10.01 19.76
N ALA A 268 -25.38 -10.36 19.29
CA ALA A 268 -25.08 -10.41 17.86
C ALA A 268 -25.85 -11.54 17.16
N PRO A 269 -26.13 -11.40 15.85
CA PRO A 269 -26.69 -12.48 15.06
C PRO A 269 -25.69 -13.65 14.98
N HIS A 270 -26.12 -14.82 15.44
CA HIS A 270 -25.33 -16.04 15.52
C HIS A 270 -24.02 -15.88 16.32
N PRO A 271 -24.11 -15.57 17.63
CA PRO A 271 -22.98 -15.23 18.47
C PRO A 271 -22.23 -16.52 18.86
N LEU A 272 -20.90 -16.51 18.71
CA LEU A 272 -20.04 -17.67 18.98
C LEU A 272 -18.81 -17.27 19.81
N PRO A 273 -18.17 -18.22 20.51
CA PRO A 273 -16.95 -17.92 21.24
C PRO A 273 -15.82 -17.54 20.27
N TRP A 274 -14.92 -16.66 20.74
CA TRP A 274 -13.74 -16.27 19.97
C TRP A 274 -12.92 -17.48 19.52
N GLY A 275 -12.51 -17.51 18.27
CA GLY A 275 -11.78 -18.62 17.65
C GLY A 275 -12.63 -19.87 17.39
N SER A 276 -13.96 -19.73 17.31
CA SER A 276 -14.85 -20.83 16.88
C SER A 276 -14.52 -21.30 15.46
N ALA A 277 -14.78 -22.58 15.16
CA ALA A 277 -14.45 -23.18 13.87
C ALA A 277 -15.22 -22.49 12.72
N GLU A 278 -16.41 -21.99 13.01
CA GLU A 278 -17.28 -21.28 12.08
C GLU A 278 -16.71 -19.91 11.71
N PHE A 279 -16.19 -19.14 12.67
CA PHE A 279 -15.49 -17.88 12.37
C PHE A 279 -14.24 -18.11 11.53
N ILE A 280 -13.43 -19.11 11.90
CA ILE A 280 -12.26 -19.48 11.10
C ILE A 280 -12.69 -19.93 9.70
N GLY A 281 -13.76 -20.72 9.58
CA GLY A 281 -14.34 -21.16 8.31
C GLY A 281 -14.82 -20.01 7.42
N LEU A 282 -15.46 -18.98 8.01
CA LEU A 282 -15.92 -17.79 7.29
C LEU A 282 -14.76 -17.00 6.69
N GLY A 283 -13.77 -16.61 7.49
CA GLY A 283 -12.62 -15.89 6.94
C GLY A 283 -11.76 -16.77 6.01
N PHE A 284 -11.71 -18.09 6.24
CA PHE A 284 -11.05 -19.02 5.32
C PHE A 284 -11.77 -19.08 3.97
N SER A 285 -13.10 -19.03 3.97
CA SER A 285 -13.89 -18.98 2.73
C SER A 285 -13.60 -17.72 1.90
N VAL A 286 -13.37 -16.58 2.57
CA VAL A 286 -12.90 -15.35 1.92
C VAL A 286 -11.53 -15.57 1.32
N PHE A 287 -10.57 -16.03 2.12
CA PHE A 287 -9.18 -16.20 1.73
C PHE A 287 -9.02 -17.17 0.54
N ILE A 288 -9.69 -18.33 0.59
CA ILE A 288 -9.63 -19.32 -0.50
C ILE A 288 -10.30 -18.78 -1.78
N THR A 289 -11.37 -17.99 -1.64
CA THR A 289 -12.02 -17.34 -2.78
C THR A 289 -11.08 -16.36 -3.47
N ILE A 290 -10.31 -15.58 -2.71
CA ILE A 290 -9.28 -14.69 -3.26
C ILE A 290 -8.26 -15.49 -4.09
N ILE A 291 -7.74 -16.60 -3.54
CA ILE A 291 -6.79 -17.48 -4.24
C ILE A 291 -7.41 -18.06 -5.52
N ILE A 292 -8.66 -18.52 -5.47
CA ILE A 292 -9.38 -19.06 -6.63
C ILE A 292 -9.57 -17.97 -7.70
N CYS A 293 -9.95 -16.76 -7.29
CA CYS A 293 -10.09 -15.61 -8.19
C CYS A 293 -8.75 -15.26 -8.85
N GLU A 294 -7.64 -15.30 -8.11
CA GLU A 294 -6.34 -14.99 -8.69
C GLU A 294 -5.86 -16.10 -9.64
N ARG A 295 -6.14 -17.37 -9.30
CA ARG A 295 -5.73 -18.53 -10.10
C ARG A 295 -6.50 -18.66 -11.42
N PHE A 296 -7.83 -18.49 -11.38
CA PHE A 296 -8.72 -18.77 -12.52
C PHE A 296 -9.46 -17.56 -13.07
N GLY A 297 -9.40 -16.42 -12.38
CA GLY A 297 -10.16 -15.22 -12.73
C GLY A 297 -9.75 -14.59 -14.06
N SER A 298 -10.71 -13.90 -14.65
CA SER A 298 -10.46 -12.96 -15.76
C SER A 298 -9.63 -11.76 -15.27
N PRO A 299 -9.13 -10.89 -16.17
CA PRO A 299 -8.40 -9.69 -15.77
C PRO A 299 -9.15 -8.80 -14.78
N ILE A 300 -10.48 -8.67 -14.92
CA ILE A 300 -11.32 -7.94 -13.96
C ILE A 300 -11.39 -8.70 -12.62
N MET A 301 -11.63 -10.01 -12.66
CA MET A 301 -11.74 -10.78 -11.41
C MET A 301 -10.45 -10.77 -10.59
N LYS A 302 -9.29 -10.79 -11.25
CA LYS A 302 -7.98 -10.70 -10.59
C LYS A 302 -7.80 -9.40 -9.82
N SER A 303 -8.11 -8.26 -10.45
CA SER A 303 -8.07 -6.96 -9.76
C SER A 303 -9.11 -6.84 -8.65
N LEU A 304 -10.25 -7.54 -8.78
CA LEU A 304 -11.34 -7.54 -7.81
C LEU A 304 -11.26 -8.71 -6.84
N ALA A 305 -10.17 -9.50 -6.82
CA ALA A 305 -10.13 -10.77 -6.11
C ALA A 305 -10.44 -10.60 -4.62
N VAL A 306 -9.92 -9.54 -3.99
CA VAL A 306 -10.17 -9.20 -2.58
C VAL A 306 -11.65 -8.89 -2.32
N VAL A 307 -12.27 -8.06 -3.16
CA VAL A 307 -13.70 -7.71 -3.01
C VAL A 307 -14.64 -8.86 -3.38
N LEU A 308 -14.28 -9.68 -4.36
CA LEU A 308 -15.03 -10.90 -4.68
C LEU A 308 -14.93 -11.92 -3.55
N GLY A 309 -13.75 -12.05 -2.93
CA GLY A 309 -13.56 -12.84 -1.72
C GLY A 309 -14.46 -12.37 -0.59
N LEU A 310 -14.48 -11.06 -0.30
CA LEU A 310 -15.38 -10.45 0.65
C LEU A 310 -16.84 -10.76 0.32
N LEU A 311 -17.26 -10.54 -0.93
CA LEU A 311 -18.64 -10.75 -1.38
C LEU A 311 -19.08 -12.21 -1.16
N VAL A 312 -18.25 -13.18 -1.54
CA VAL A 312 -18.56 -14.61 -1.33
C VAL A 312 -18.63 -14.95 0.14
N GLY A 313 -17.69 -14.45 0.97
CA GLY A 313 -17.76 -14.63 2.41
C GLY A 313 -19.02 -14.03 3.03
N CYS A 314 -19.43 -12.83 2.59
CA CYS A 314 -20.69 -12.22 3.00
C CYS A 314 -21.91 -13.06 2.58
N ILE A 315 -21.91 -13.64 1.37
CA ILE A 315 -23.01 -14.51 0.91
C ILE A 315 -23.12 -15.75 1.81
N ILE A 316 -21.98 -16.39 2.14
CA ILE A 316 -21.95 -17.55 3.03
C ILE A 316 -22.41 -17.15 4.44
N ALA A 317 -21.90 -16.05 4.97
CA ALA A 317 -22.29 -15.53 6.27
C ALA A 317 -23.79 -15.19 6.35
N ALA A 318 -24.37 -14.60 5.29
CA ALA A 318 -25.80 -14.34 5.19
C ALA A 318 -26.62 -15.63 5.17
N ALA A 319 -26.17 -16.65 4.42
CA ALA A 319 -26.82 -17.96 4.39
C ALA A 319 -26.76 -18.67 5.76
N CYS A 320 -25.70 -18.43 6.53
CA CYS A 320 -25.52 -18.96 7.88
C CYS A 320 -26.16 -18.10 8.99
N GLY A 321 -26.80 -16.97 8.66
CA GLY A 321 -27.54 -16.15 9.63
C GLY A 321 -26.69 -15.17 10.46
N TYR A 322 -25.50 -14.77 9.98
CA TYR A 322 -24.63 -13.79 10.66
C TYR A 322 -24.97 -12.32 10.36
N PHE A 323 -26.02 -12.03 9.60
CA PHE A 323 -26.39 -10.66 9.23
C PHE A 323 -27.58 -10.17 10.04
N ASP A 324 -27.47 -8.94 10.52
CA ASP A 324 -28.60 -8.15 11.03
C ASP A 324 -28.97 -7.05 10.03
N SER A 325 -30.24 -7.04 9.63
CA SER A 325 -30.79 -6.07 8.67
C SER A 325 -31.30 -4.78 9.34
N SER A 326 -31.35 -4.74 10.67
CA SER A 326 -31.88 -3.61 11.43
C SER A 326 -31.08 -2.33 11.15
N GLY A 327 -29.74 -2.40 11.21
CA GLY A 327 -28.85 -1.29 10.94
C GLY A 327 -28.92 -0.79 9.49
N ILE A 328 -29.06 -1.70 8.53
CA ILE A 328 -29.22 -1.35 7.11
C ILE A 328 -30.56 -0.64 6.89
N THR A 329 -31.63 -1.09 7.55
CA THR A 329 -32.97 -0.50 7.40
C THR A 329 -33.06 0.87 8.08
N ALA A 330 -32.44 1.02 9.25
CA ALA A 330 -32.41 2.28 10.01
C ALA A 330 -31.50 3.36 9.40
N ALA A 331 -30.45 2.97 8.68
CA ALA A 331 -29.48 3.91 8.12
C ALA A 331 -30.13 4.95 7.17
N PRO A 332 -29.61 6.19 7.11
CA PRO A 332 -30.10 7.18 6.16
C PRO A 332 -29.85 6.75 4.71
N VAL A 333 -30.60 7.33 3.76
CA VAL A 333 -30.40 7.07 2.32
C VAL A 333 -29.17 7.82 1.78
N ALA A 334 -28.90 9.00 2.33
CA ALA A 334 -27.81 9.87 1.91
C ALA A 334 -26.92 10.30 3.10
N SER A 335 -25.61 10.41 2.88
CA SER A 335 -24.63 10.98 3.83
C SER A 335 -23.72 12.00 3.13
N PHE A 336 -23.23 12.98 3.89
CA PHE A 336 -22.34 14.05 3.43
C PHE A 336 -21.21 14.29 4.45
N ILE A 337 -20.16 14.99 4.01
CA ILE A 337 -18.86 15.13 4.71
C ILE A 337 -18.94 15.67 6.14
N TRP A 338 -20.00 16.38 6.53
CA TRP A 338 -20.15 16.97 7.87
C TRP A 338 -21.51 16.65 8.50
N VAL A 339 -22.10 15.50 8.18
CA VAL A 339 -23.31 15.02 8.87
C VAL A 339 -23.03 14.82 10.37
N LYS A 340 -21.85 14.31 10.71
CA LYS A 340 -21.31 14.33 12.08
C LYS A 340 -20.04 15.17 12.11
N THR A 341 -19.76 15.80 13.24
CA THR A 341 -18.53 16.57 13.44
C THR A 341 -17.89 16.16 14.76
N PHE A 342 -16.57 16.34 14.83
CA PHE A 342 -15.78 16.04 16.02
C PHE A 342 -15.05 17.30 16.49
N PRO A 343 -14.91 17.53 17.80
CA PRO A 343 -14.27 18.72 18.32
C PRO A 343 -12.76 18.67 18.02
N LEU A 344 -12.30 19.52 17.11
CA LEU A 344 -10.89 19.61 16.76
C LEU A 344 -10.10 20.19 17.94
N SER A 345 -9.09 19.44 18.39
CA SER A 345 -8.14 19.87 19.40
C SER A 345 -6.75 19.35 19.05
N VAL A 346 -5.72 19.90 19.71
CA VAL A 346 -4.34 19.44 19.54
C VAL A 346 -3.94 18.68 20.79
N TYR A 347 -3.51 17.43 20.61
CA TYR A 347 -3.03 16.56 21.67
C TYR A 347 -1.51 16.42 21.55
N GLY A 348 -0.80 17.03 22.49
CA GLY A 348 0.68 17.06 22.52
C GLY A 348 1.35 15.70 22.30
N PRO A 349 0.90 14.61 22.98
CA PRO A 349 1.50 13.28 22.83
C PRO A 349 1.40 12.69 21.42
N PHE A 350 0.45 13.14 20.59
CA PHE A 350 0.36 12.70 19.20
C PHE A 350 1.29 13.44 18.24
N ILE A 351 1.86 14.58 18.62
CA ILE A 351 2.66 15.39 17.71
C ILE A 351 3.86 14.59 17.17
N LEU A 352 4.70 14.01 18.04
CA LEU A 352 5.90 13.29 17.58
C LEU A 352 5.56 12.04 16.73
N PRO A 353 4.64 11.15 17.14
CA PRO A 353 4.23 10.03 16.29
C PRO A 353 3.60 10.46 14.96
N LEU A 354 2.78 11.51 14.93
CA LEU A 354 2.17 11.98 13.70
C LEU A 354 3.18 12.61 12.75
N LEU A 355 4.18 13.34 13.25
CA LEU A 355 5.29 13.81 12.41
C LEU A 355 6.04 12.62 11.79
N ALA A 356 6.28 11.56 12.55
CA ALA A 356 6.86 10.33 12.02
C ALA A 356 5.95 9.66 10.97
N ILE A 357 4.63 9.61 11.21
CA ILE A 357 3.66 9.09 10.22
C ILE A 357 3.69 9.91 8.94
N TYR A 358 3.66 11.24 8.99
CA TYR A 358 3.70 12.06 7.77
C TYR A 358 5.01 11.92 6.99
N LEU A 359 6.14 11.65 7.67
CA LEU A 359 7.38 11.24 6.97
C LEU A 359 7.18 9.91 6.24
N ILE A 360 6.49 8.96 6.87
CA ILE A 360 6.18 7.66 6.27
C ILE A 360 5.21 7.80 5.10
N LEU A 361 4.15 8.60 5.22
CA LEU A 361 3.19 8.84 4.13
C LEU A 361 3.89 9.45 2.93
N MET A 362 4.77 10.42 3.15
CA MET A 362 5.60 10.99 2.09
C MET A 362 6.45 9.93 1.39
N MET A 363 7.10 9.04 2.15
CA MET A 363 7.91 7.95 1.59
C MET A 363 7.08 6.95 0.79
N GLU A 364 5.92 6.58 1.31
CA GLU A 364 4.94 5.70 0.67
C GLU A 364 4.45 6.33 -0.64
N ALA A 365 4.05 7.60 -0.62
CA ALA A 365 3.63 8.34 -1.79
C ALA A 365 4.73 8.42 -2.86
N ILE A 366 5.99 8.70 -2.49
CA ILE A 366 7.12 8.68 -3.43
C ILE A 366 7.25 7.29 -4.09
N GLY A 367 7.22 6.22 -3.30
CA GLY A 367 7.31 4.84 -3.80
C GLY A 367 6.16 4.50 -4.75
N ASP A 368 4.93 4.84 -4.36
CA ASP A 368 3.72 4.53 -5.11
C ASP A 368 3.61 5.32 -6.41
N ILE A 369 4.00 6.59 -6.41
CA ILE A 369 4.06 7.40 -7.64
C ILE A 369 5.13 6.85 -8.57
N THR A 370 6.25 6.37 -8.03
CA THR A 370 7.32 5.73 -8.82
C THR A 370 6.84 4.44 -9.46
N ALA A 371 6.22 3.56 -8.68
CA ALA A 371 5.59 2.35 -9.17
C ALA A 371 4.48 2.65 -10.19
N THR A 372 3.68 3.71 -9.96
CA THR A 372 2.65 4.17 -10.91
C THR A 372 3.29 4.57 -12.24
N CYS A 373 4.42 5.28 -12.23
CA CYS A 373 5.15 5.65 -13.44
C CYS A 373 5.61 4.40 -14.21
N ASP A 374 6.22 3.45 -13.51
CA ASP A 374 6.72 2.19 -14.10
C ASP A 374 5.59 1.37 -14.75
N VAL A 375 4.52 1.08 -14.01
CA VAL A 375 3.36 0.33 -14.55
C VAL A 375 2.62 1.09 -15.64
N SER A 376 2.72 2.42 -15.64
CA SER A 376 2.17 3.29 -16.69
C SER A 376 3.12 3.48 -17.88
N ARG A 377 4.28 2.81 -17.90
CA ARG A 377 5.30 2.93 -18.96
C ARG A 377 5.78 4.36 -19.17
N LEU A 378 6.02 5.06 -18.07
CA LEU A 378 6.54 6.42 -18.05
C LEU A 378 7.95 6.42 -17.48
N GLN A 379 8.66 7.52 -17.70
CA GLN A 379 9.97 7.76 -17.12
C GLN A 379 9.92 7.67 -15.59
N VAL A 380 10.86 6.90 -15.02
CA VAL A 380 11.09 6.73 -13.56
C VAL A 380 12.28 7.56 -13.06
N ASP A 381 12.86 8.37 -13.93
CA ASP A 381 13.89 9.35 -13.60
C ASP A 381 13.74 10.60 -14.50
N GLY A 382 14.42 11.69 -14.13
CA GLY A 382 14.43 12.95 -14.86
C GLY A 382 13.46 14.01 -14.31
N ILE A 383 13.50 15.19 -14.94
CA ILE A 383 12.85 16.41 -14.41
C ILE A 383 11.33 16.27 -14.32
N LEU A 384 10.71 15.62 -15.32
CA LEU A 384 9.26 15.42 -15.32
C LEU A 384 8.84 14.47 -14.21
N PHE A 385 9.59 13.38 -14.01
CA PHE A 385 9.37 12.41 -12.94
C PHE A 385 9.49 13.08 -11.57
N ASP A 386 10.60 13.79 -11.33
CA ASP A 386 10.86 14.53 -10.09
C ASP A 386 9.75 15.57 -9.81
N SER A 387 9.23 16.23 -10.85
CA SER A 387 8.09 17.16 -10.70
C SER A 387 6.77 16.45 -10.36
N ARG A 388 6.53 15.23 -10.83
CA ARG A 388 5.35 14.44 -10.43
C ARG A 388 5.44 13.99 -8.98
N ILE A 389 6.63 13.59 -8.54
CA ILE A 389 6.89 13.23 -7.14
C ILE A 389 6.65 14.45 -6.25
N GLN A 390 7.27 15.59 -6.57
CA GLN A 390 7.12 16.84 -5.83
C GLN A 390 5.64 17.26 -5.72
N GLY A 391 4.92 17.26 -6.84
CA GLY A 391 3.50 17.65 -6.83
C GLY A 391 2.58 16.61 -6.18
N GLY A 392 2.96 15.33 -6.23
CA GLY A 392 2.27 14.26 -5.55
C GLY A 392 2.39 14.34 -4.04
N VAL A 393 3.60 14.51 -3.51
CA VAL A 393 3.84 14.69 -2.06
C VAL A 393 3.18 15.96 -1.54
N LEU A 394 3.24 17.06 -2.30
CA LEU A 394 2.54 18.29 -1.91
C LEU A 394 1.03 18.08 -1.81
N ALA A 395 0.45 17.37 -2.78
CA ALA A 395 -0.95 17.05 -2.76
C ALA A 395 -1.31 16.00 -1.69
N ASP A 396 -0.41 15.06 -1.38
CA ASP A 396 -0.57 14.09 -0.27
C ASP A 396 -0.71 14.81 1.07
N GLY A 397 0.22 15.70 1.41
CA GLY A 397 0.15 16.50 2.65
C GLY A 397 -1.05 17.44 2.70
N LEU A 398 -1.39 18.11 1.59
CA LEU A 398 -2.62 18.92 1.50
C LEU A 398 -3.87 18.07 1.69
N ASN A 399 -3.90 16.88 1.09
CA ASN A 399 -5.00 15.94 1.21
C ASN A 399 -5.11 15.41 2.64
N GLY A 400 -4.00 15.12 3.32
CA GLY A 400 -3.99 14.72 4.73
C GLY A 400 -4.60 15.79 5.64
N MET A 401 -4.27 17.07 5.40
CA MET A 401 -4.87 18.19 6.12
C MET A 401 -6.37 18.35 5.80
N LEU A 402 -6.75 18.30 4.52
CA LEU A 402 -8.15 18.43 4.08
C LEU A 402 -9.00 17.27 4.57
N ALA A 403 -8.46 16.05 4.61
CA ALA A 403 -9.11 14.88 5.15
C ALA A 403 -9.48 15.10 6.62
N GLY A 404 -8.55 15.61 7.43
CA GLY A 404 -8.78 15.93 8.84
C GLY A 404 -9.92 16.93 9.05
N LEU A 405 -9.96 17.98 8.23
CA LEU A 405 -11.07 18.95 8.21
C LEU A 405 -12.41 18.34 7.75
N CYS A 406 -12.34 17.32 6.90
CA CYS A 406 -13.46 16.50 6.46
C CYS A 406 -13.78 15.34 7.40
N THR A 407 -13.25 15.33 8.63
CA THR A 407 -13.45 14.32 9.68
C THR A 407 -12.83 12.94 9.42
N ILE A 408 -11.89 12.84 8.48
CA ILE A 408 -11.19 11.58 8.15
C ILE A 408 -9.71 11.69 8.54
N THR A 409 -9.16 10.58 9.01
CA THR A 409 -7.74 10.48 9.38
C THR A 409 -6.82 10.63 8.16
N PRO A 410 -5.50 10.84 8.37
CA PRO A 410 -4.56 11.06 7.27
C PRO A 410 -4.69 10.05 6.14
N MET A 411 -4.67 10.58 4.93
CA MET A 411 -4.79 9.80 3.71
C MET A 411 -3.50 9.93 2.91
N SER A 412 -3.17 8.89 2.16
CA SER A 412 -2.01 8.88 1.27
C SER A 412 -2.34 8.15 -0.03
N THR A 413 -1.40 8.19 -0.96
CA THR A 413 -1.49 7.50 -2.25
C THR A 413 -1.55 5.97 -2.03
N PHE A 414 -2.38 5.28 -2.80
CA PHE A 414 -2.73 3.87 -2.58
C PHE A 414 -2.04 2.93 -3.58
N ALA A 415 -1.11 2.11 -3.08
CA ALA A 415 -0.31 1.16 -3.86
C ALA A 415 -1.12 0.14 -4.68
N GLN A 416 -2.29 -0.27 -4.18
CA GLN A 416 -3.14 -1.31 -4.79
C GLN A 416 -3.55 -0.93 -6.23
N ASN A 417 -3.67 0.37 -6.50
CA ASN A 417 -4.01 0.85 -7.83
C ASN A 417 -2.95 0.46 -8.89
N ASN A 418 -1.68 0.35 -8.50
CA ASN A 418 -0.60 -0.07 -9.40
C ASN A 418 -0.82 -1.50 -9.93
N GLY A 419 -1.31 -2.40 -9.08
CA GLY A 419 -1.68 -3.76 -9.46
C GLY A 419 -2.81 -3.77 -10.50
N VAL A 420 -3.82 -2.92 -10.33
CA VAL A 420 -4.93 -2.79 -11.27
C VAL A 420 -4.44 -2.28 -12.64
N ILE A 421 -3.59 -1.26 -12.66
CA ILE A 421 -3.02 -0.73 -13.91
C ILE A 421 -2.19 -1.80 -14.62
N ALA A 422 -1.34 -2.52 -13.89
CA ALA A 422 -0.49 -3.57 -14.45
C ALA A 422 -1.30 -4.71 -15.09
N LEU A 423 -2.42 -5.11 -14.46
CA LEU A 423 -3.29 -6.18 -14.94
C LEU A 423 -4.21 -5.74 -16.09
N THR A 424 -4.82 -4.55 -15.98
CA THR A 424 -5.74 -4.01 -16.99
C THR A 424 -5.05 -3.39 -18.18
N ARG A 425 -3.78 -3.01 -18.02
CA ARG A 425 -3.01 -2.23 -18.98
C ARG A 425 -3.67 -0.89 -19.30
N CYS A 426 -4.34 -0.28 -18.32
CA CYS A 426 -4.98 1.02 -18.50
C CYS A 426 -4.46 2.01 -17.46
N ALA A 427 -3.66 2.98 -17.91
CA ALA A 427 -3.18 4.11 -17.11
C ALA A 427 -3.97 5.40 -17.42
N ASN A 428 -5.12 5.29 -18.09
CA ASN A 428 -5.87 6.46 -18.55
C ASN A 428 -6.54 7.22 -17.39
N ARG A 429 -6.26 8.53 -17.26
CA ARG A 429 -6.82 9.36 -16.18
C ARG A 429 -8.34 9.40 -16.15
N LYS A 430 -9.02 9.20 -17.29
CA LYS A 430 -10.48 9.14 -17.33
C LYS A 430 -11.04 7.96 -16.53
N ALA A 431 -10.34 6.81 -16.51
CA ALA A 431 -10.72 5.70 -15.65
C ALA A 431 -10.54 6.08 -14.17
N GLY A 432 -9.44 6.77 -13.83
CA GLY A 432 -9.23 7.31 -12.48
C GLY A 432 -10.33 8.28 -12.03
N PHE A 433 -10.73 9.23 -12.87
CA PHE A 433 -11.86 10.13 -12.55
C PHE A 433 -13.20 9.41 -12.46
N ALA A 434 -13.44 8.39 -13.28
CA ALA A 434 -14.61 7.53 -13.15
C ALA A 434 -14.59 6.77 -11.81
N ALA A 435 -13.42 6.29 -11.35
CA ALA A 435 -13.27 5.68 -10.04
C ALA A 435 -13.62 6.67 -8.91
N CYS A 436 -13.11 7.91 -8.99
CA CYS A 436 -13.44 8.98 -8.06
C CYS A 436 -14.96 9.23 -7.99
N PHE A 437 -15.61 9.27 -9.16
CA PHE A 437 -17.07 9.42 -9.24
C PHE A 437 -17.80 8.26 -8.53
N PHE A 438 -17.42 7.01 -8.79
CA PHE A 438 -18.05 5.87 -8.12
C PHE A 438 -17.82 5.86 -6.60
N LEU A 439 -16.63 6.24 -6.13
CA LEU A 439 -16.35 6.36 -4.70
C LEU A 439 -17.26 7.40 -4.03
N VAL A 440 -17.39 8.59 -4.63
CA VAL A 440 -18.31 9.63 -4.14
C VAL A 440 -19.75 9.13 -4.14
N VAL A 441 -20.19 8.48 -5.21
CA VAL A 441 -21.56 7.93 -5.30
C VAL A 441 -21.80 6.87 -4.22
N MET A 442 -20.88 5.93 -4.04
CA MET A 442 -20.97 4.88 -3.00
C MET A 442 -20.96 5.47 -1.59
N GLY A 443 -20.20 6.54 -1.36
CA GLY A 443 -20.18 7.23 -0.07
C GLY A 443 -21.44 8.06 0.19
N VAL A 444 -22.00 8.72 -0.83
CA VAL A 444 -23.27 9.45 -0.69
C VAL A 444 -24.40 8.48 -0.37
N PHE A 445 -24.48 7.32 -1.02
CA PHE A 445 -25.50 6.31 -0.73
C PHE A 445 -25.22 5.56 0.58
N ALA A 446 -25.57 6.17 1.72
CA ALA A 446 -25.21 5.69 3.07
C ALA A 446 -25.72 4.27 3.41
N LYS A 447 -26.75 3.77 2.72
CA LYS A 447 -27.15 2.35 2.81
C LYS A 447 -26.03 1.38 2.42
N PHE A 448 -25.16 1.78 1.49
CA PHE A 448 -23.98 1.01 1.12
C PHE A 448 -22.97 0.95 2.27
N ALA A 449 -22.72 2.08 2.95
CA ALA A 449 -21.89 2.11 4.15
C ALA A 449 -22.47 1.25 5.28
N ALA A 450 -23.80 1.31 5.49
CA ALA A 450 -24.49 0.45 6.45
C ALA A 450 -24.30 -1.04 6.14
N ALA A 451 -24.46 -1.45 4.88
CA ALA A 451 -24.23 -2.82 4.46
C ALA A 451 -22.78 -3.28 4.72
N ILE A 452 -21.80 -2.39 4.53
CA ILE A 452 -20.39 -2.66 4.82
C ILE A 452 -20.14 -2.82 6.32
N THR A 453 -20.70 -1.96 7.16
CA THR A 453 -20.54 -2.05 8.63
C THR A 453 -21.28 -3.24 9.25
N SER A 454 -22.23 -3.83 8.52
CA SER A 454 -22.93 -5.06 8.92
C SER A 454 -22.19 -6.34 8.52
N ILE A 455 -21.02 -6.24 7.88
CA ILE A 455 -20.20 -7.40 7.53
C ILE A 455 -19.65 -8.01 8.82
N PRO A 456 -19.80 -9.33 9.03
CA PRO A 456 -19.25 -9.98 10.21
C PRO A 456 -17.73 -9.85 10.30
N ASP A 457 -17.22 -9.65 11.52
CA ASP A 457 -15.79 -9.46 11.78
C ASP A 457 -14.93 -10.60 11.22
N ALA A 458 -15.41 -11.84 11.26
CA ALA A 458 -14.70 -12.99 10.70
C ALA A 458 -14.46 -12.88 9.18
N VAL A 459 -15.45 -12.35 8.45
CA VAL A 459 -15.37 -12.14 7.00
C VAL A 459 -14.44 -10.96 6.69
N LEU A 460 -14.61 -9.85 7.41
CA LEU A 460 -13.73 -8.68 7.31
C LEU A 460 -12.28 -9.05 7.66
N GLY A 461 -12.09 -9.89 8.67
CA GLY A 461 -10.81 -10.43 9.12
C GLY A 461 -10.10 -11.23 8.04
N GLY A 462 -10.77 -12.22 7.44
CA GLY A 462 -10.19 -12.99 6.33
C GLY A 462 -9.73 -12.12 5.16
N MET A 463 -10.49 -11.07 4.83
CA MET A 463 -10.14 -10.10 3.79
C MET A 463 -8.97 -9.20 4.20
N THR A 464 -9.01 -8.63 5.41
CA THR A 464 -8.00 -7.69 5.91
C THR A 464 -6.68 -8.37 6.20
N THR A 465 -6.67 -9.62 6.68
CA THR A 465 -5.46 -10.44 6.79
C THR A 465 -4.74 -10.55 5.44
N PHE A 466 -5.48 -10.85 4.36
CA PHE A 466 -4.89 -10.88 3.01
C PHE A 466 -4.37 -9.51 2.58
N LEU A 467 -5.15 -8.45 2.83
CA LEU A 467 -4.78 -7.08 2.48
C LEU A 467 -3.49 -6.62 3.19
N PHE A 468 -3.38 -6.84 4.50
CA PHE A 468 -2.20 -6.47 5.28
C PHE A 468 -0.98 -7.32 4.94
N ALA A 469 -1.17 -8.62 4.67
CA ALA A 469 -0.10 -9.46 4.13
C ALA A 469 0.41 -8.97 2.77
N SER A 470 -0.50 -8.52 1.89
CA SER A 470 -0.11 -7.91 0.62
C SER A 470 0.69 -6.61 0.81
N VAL A 471 0.37 -5.78 1.80
CA VAL A 471 1.15 -4.57 2.14
C VAL A 471 2.56 -4.96 2.59
N ALA A 472 2.69 -5.99 3.45
CA ALA A 472 3.99 -6.48 3.88
C ALA A 472 4.85 -6.97 2.69
N VAL A 473 4.24 -7.71 1.75
CA VAL A 473 4.90 -8.18 0.52
C VAL A 473 5.29 -7.02 -0.39
N SER A 474 4.49 -5.95 -0.49
CA SER A 474 4.87 -4.74 -1.22
C SER A 474 6.11 -4.08 -0.61
N GLY A 475 6.22 -4.01 0.72
CA GLY A 475 7.44 -3.58 1.41
C GLY A 475 8.66 -4.42 1.03
N LEU A 476 8.51 -5.75 1.01
CA LEU A 476 9.57 -6.67 0.57
C LEU A 476 9.95 -6.44 -0.91
N ARG A 477 8.98 -6.14 -1.78
CA ARG A 477 9.25 -5.80 -3.18
C ARG A 477 10.09 -4.52 -3.29
N ILE A 478 9.84 -3.51 -2.47
CA ILE A 478 10.65 -2.29 -2.42
C ILE A 478 12.08 -2.60 -1.95
N ILE A 479 12.24 -3.45 -0.93
CA ILE A 479 13.58 -3.89 -0.49
C ILE A 479 14.33 -4.58 -1.63
N SER A 480 13.63 -5.39 -2.44
CA SER A 480 14.22 -6.14 -3.55
C SER A 480 14.77 -5.29 -4.71
N THR A 481 14.54 -3.96 -4.71
CA THR A 481 15.10 -3.07 -5.73
C THR A 481 16.51 -2.58 -5.37
N VAL A 482 17.03 -2.93 -4.19
CA VAL A 482 18.37 -2.54 -3.71
C VAL A 482 19.29 -3.76 -3.74
N PRO A 483 20.57 -3.63 -4.13
CA PRO A 483 21.54 -4.71 -4.01
C PRO A 483 21.71 -5.16 -2.55
N PHE A 484 21.73 -6.46 -2.33
CA PHE A 484 21.90 -7.08 -1.01
C PHE A 484 23.39 -7.22 -0.63
N THR A 485 24.11 -6.10 -0.58
CA THR A 485 25.49 -6.03 -0.10
C THR A 485 25.58 -6.35 1.40
N ARG A 486 26.78 -6.43 1.96
CA ARG A 486 26.96 -6.59 3.42
C ARG A 486 26.37 -5.39 4.18
N ARG A 487 26.61 -4.16 3.72
CA ARG A 487 26.05 -2.93 4.29
C ARG A 487 24.52 -2.95 4.32
N THR A 488 23.87 -3.21 3.19
CA THR A 488 22.39 -3.14 3.11
C THR A 488 21.73 -4.25 3.93
N ARG A 489 22.30 -5.46 3.94
CA ARG A 489 21.86 -6.55 4.82
C ARG A 489 21.98 -6.19 6.29
N PHE A 490 23.07 -5.53 6.70
CA PHE A 490 23.26 -5.09 8.07
C PHE A 490 22.22 -4.03 8.48
N ILE A 491 21.99 -3.03 7.64
CA ILE A 491 20.96 -2.00 7.87
C ILE A 491 19.58 -2.64 8.05
N LEU A 492 19.20 -3.55 7.15
CA LEU A 492 17.92 -4.29 7.23
C LEU A 492 17.84 -5.10 8.52
N THR A 493 18.88 -5.86 8.85
CA THR A 493 18.89 -6.74 10.03
C THR A 493 18.71 -5.93 11.31
N ALA A 494 19.47 -4.87 11.50
CA ALA A 494 19.41 -4.05 12.71
C ALA A 494 18.07 -3.28 12.83
N SER A 495 17.60 -2.69 11.73
CA SER A 495 16.33 -1.93 11.72
C SER A 495 15.11 -2.82 11.93
N LEU A 496 15.07 -4.01 11.32
CA LEU A 496 13.98 -4.96 11.48
C LEU A 496 14.01 -5.64 12.84
N ALA A 497 15.18 -5.99 13.38
CA ALA A 497 15.28 -6.60 14.70
C ALA A 497 14.66 -5.70 15.78
N LEU A 498 14.99 -4.41 15.78
CA LEU A 498 14.44 -3.46 16.75
C LEU A 498 12.96 -3.16 16.52
N GLY A 499 12.52 -3.01 15.27
CA GLY A 499 11.11 -2.75 15.00
C GLY A 499 10.19 -3.95 15.24
N TYR A 500 10.61 -5.16 14.84
CA TYR A 500 9.91 -6.39 15.20
C TYR A 500 9.91 -6.57 16.72
N GLY A 501 11.04 -6.34 17.40
CA GLY A 501 11.10 -6.37 18.86
C GLY A 501 10.09 -5.44 19.53
N ALA A 502 10.00 -4.19 19.09
CA ALA A 502 9.03 -3.21 19.59
C ALA A 502 7.58 -3.61 19.30
N THR A 503 7.32 -4.31 18.19
CA THR A 503 5.98 -4.81 17.84
C THR A 503 5.59 -6.03 18.68
N LEU A 504 6.54 -6.96 18.88
CA LEU A 504 6.34 -8.21 19.60
C LEU A 504 6.31 -8.04 21.12
N VAL A 505 6.91 -6.97 21.64
CA VAL A 505 6.93 -6.65 23.07
C VAL A 505 6.36 -5.23 23.27
N PRO A 506 5.03 -5.04 23.21
CA PRO A 506 4.43 -3.70 23.14
C PRO A 506 4.77 -2.79 24.32
N THR A 507 5.03 -3.34 25.52
CA THR A 507 5.30 -2.58 26.76
C THR A 507 6.79 -2.47 27.10
N TRP A 508 7.67 -2.79 26.16
CA TRP A 508 9.12 -2.84 26.41
C TRP A 508 9.72 -1.51 26.87
N PHE A 509 9.08 -0.39 26.52
CA PHE A 509 9.58 0.95 26.79
C PHE A 509 8.80 1.70 27.88
N SER A 510 7.72 1.12 28.39
CA SER A 510 6.78 1.82 29.28
C SER A 510 7.40 2.22 30.64
N TYR A 511 8.51 1.60 31.04
CA TYR A 511 9.19 1.88 32.32
C TYR A 511 10.43 2.78 32.17
N VAL A 512 10.81 3.17 30.96
CA VAL A 512 12.03 3.98 30.72
C VAL A 512 11.81 5.44 31.14
N PHE A 513 10.65 5.99 30.81
CA PHE A 513 10.27 7.34 31.20
C PHE A 513 9.05 7.29 32.13
N THR A 514 9.29 7.27 33.44
CA THR A 514 8.23 7.38 34.46
C THR A 514 8.31 8.77 35.11
N TYR A 515 7.28 9.58 34.90
CA TYR A 515 7.18 10.92 35.49
C TYR A 515 5.90 11.06 36.30
N THR A 516 6.05 11.30 37.59
CA THR A 516 4.95 11.38 38.57
C THR A 516 4.74 12.80 39.13
N GLY A 517 5.26 13.84 38.44
CA GLY A 517 5.06 15.23 38.84
C GLY A 517 3.88 15.90 38.15
N ASP A 518 3.53 17.11 38.59
CA ASP A 518 2.34 17.84 38.12
C ASP A 518 2.48 18.46 36.71
N ASN A 519 3.67 18.41 36.10
CA ASN A 519 3.90 19.01 34.79
C ASN A 519 3.31 18.15 33.66
N ARG A 520 2.05 18.46 33.30
CA ARG A 520 1.32 17.79 32.21
C ARG A 520 2.03 17.84 30.86
N ALA A 521 2.76 18.91 30.55
CA ALA A 521 3.48 19.02 29.28
C ALA A 521 4.67 18.05 29.23
N LYS A 522 5.40 17.91 30.34
CA LYS A 522 6.50 16.94 30.44
C LYS A 522 5.99 15.50 30.43
N ALA A 523 4.91 15.22 31.15
CA ALA A 523 4.24 13.91 31.12
C ALA A 523 3.83 13.56 29.67
N GLY A 524 3.14 14.48 29.00
CA GLY A 524 2.72 14.28 27.61
C GLY A 524 3.87 14.12 26.62
N PHE A 525 5.02 14.76 26.86
CA PHE A 525 6.21 14.56 26.02
C PHE A 525 6.82 13.16 26.21
N PHE A 526 6.90 12.66 27.43
CA PHE A 526 7.37 11.29 27.70
C PHE A 526 6.41 10.25 27.13
N ASP A 527 5.10 10.48 27.30
CA ASP A 527 4.05 9.71 26.65
C ASP A 527 4.24 9.65 25.13
N ALA A 528 4.57 10.77 24.49
CA ALA A 528 4.87 10.82 23.06
C ALA A 528 6.06 9.94 22.69
N ILE A 529 7.14 9.97 23.49
CA ILE A 529 8.33 9.15 23.24
C ILE A 529 7.98 7.66 23.40
N VAL A 530 7.27 7.29 24.46
CA VAL A 530 6.81 5.91 24.67
C VAL A 530 6.00 5.45 23.46
N LEU A 531 5.05 6.26 23.00
CA LEU A 531 4.23 5.94 21.84
C LEU A 531 5.05 5.73 20.55
N VAL A 532 6.08 6.54 20.31
CA VAL A 532 7.02 6.34 19.18
C VAL A 532 7.83 5.05 19.34
N MET A 533 8.40 4.81 20.53
CA MET A 533 9.28 3.66 20.78
C MET A 533 8.53 2.32 20.78
N GLU A 534 7.25 2.33 21.16
CA GLU A 534 6.38 1.17 21.06
C GLU A 534 5.79 1.00 19.64
N THR A 535 5.98 1.96 18.75
CA THR A 535 5.54 1.87 17.34
C THR A 535 6.66 1.27 16.48
N GLY A 536 6.59 -0.03 16.23
CA GLY A 536 7.68 -0.78 15.60
C GLY A 536 8.16 -0.22 14.27
N PHE A 537 7.26 0.18 13.37
CA PHE A 537 7.66 0.75 12.07
C PHE A 537 8.35 2.10 12.20
N ALA A 538 8.04 2.90 13.22
CA ALA A 538 8.72 4.17 13.50
C ALA A 538 10.15 3.91 13.98
N VAL A 539 10.33 2.91 14.86
CA VAL A 539 11.66 2.44 15.30
C VAL A 539 12.48 1.92 14.12
N THR A 540 11.89 1.09 13.24
CA THR A 540 12.56 0.61 12.03
C THR A 540 12.99 1.75 11.13
N ALA A 541 12.10 2.71 10.85
CA ALA A 541 12.43 3.86 10.00
C ALA A 541 13.59 4.67 10.58
N PHE A 542 13.53 4.99 11.88
CA PHE A 542 14.58 5.77 12.55
C PHE A 542 15.93 5.06 12.51
N VAL A 543 15.98 3.77 12.84
CA VAL A 543 17.21 2.98 12.82
C VAL A 543 17.74 2.84 11.40
N ALA A 544 16.88 2.59 10.41
CA ALA A 544 17.29 2.46 9.02
C ALA A 544 17.88 3.77 8.48
N VAL A 545 17.27 4.93 8.79
CA VAL A 545 17.82 6.25 8.41
C VAL A 545 19.16 6.49 9.10
N ALA A 546 19.24 6.27 10.42
CA ALA A 546 20.46 6.49 11.18
C ALA A 546 21.63 5.64 10.67
N LEU A 547 21.39 4.35 10.41
CA LEU A 547 22.40 3.45 9.87
C LEU A 547 22.75 3.76 8.41
N ASN A 548 21.76 4.11 7.58
CA ASN A 548 22.02 4.48 6.20
C ASN A 548 22.86 5.78 6.09
N LEU A 549 22.68 6.73 7.00
CA LEU A 549 23.49 7.96 7.04
C LEU A 549 24.85 7.75 7.74
N GLY A 550 24.93 6.84 8.71
CA GLY A 550 26.13 6.61 9.51
C GLY A 550 27.11 5.60 8.93
N LEU A 551 26.64 4.62 8.15
CA LEU A 551 27.49 3.61 7.53
C LEU A 551 28.01 4.09 6.17
N PRO A 552 29.34 4.01 5.93
CA PRO A 552 29.93 4.39 4.65
C PRO A 552 29.31 3.55 3.53
N GLU A 553 29.21 4.13 2.34
CA GLU A 553 28.84 3.36 1.14
C GLU A 553 29.95 2.35 0.86
N GLU A 554 29.58 1.11 0.52
CA GLU A 554 30.53 0.11 0.06
C GLU A 554 30.75 0.38 -1.43
N ASP A 555 32.01 0.54 -1.86
CA ASP A 555 32.35 0.70 -3.27
C ASP A 555 32.12 -0.67 -3.97
N GLU A 556 31.11 -0.74 -4.83
CA GLU A 556 30.74 -1.98 -5.56
C GLU A 556 31.92 -2.54 -6.37
N ASP A 557 32.85 -1.68 -6.81
CA ASP A 557 34.07 -2.06 -7.52
C ASP A 557 35.05 -2.86 -6.65
N GLU A 558 35.18 -2.53 -5.35
CA GLU A 558 36.04 -3.27 -4.42
C GLU A 558 35.47 -4.67 -4.11
N GLU A 559 34.14 -4.82 -4.04
CA GLU A 559 33.50 -6.11 -3.78
C GLU A 559 33.64 -7.04 -5.00
N VAL A 560 33.49 -6.52 -6.22
CA VAL A 560 33.71 -7.27 -7.47
C VAL A 560 35.19 -7.65 -7.63
N GLU A 561 36.13 -6.76 -7.32
CA GLU A 561 37.56 -7.08 -7.31
C GLU A 561 37.91 -8.16 -6.27
N SER A 562 37.31 -8.11 -5.07
CA SER A 562 37.52 -9.12 -4.03
C SER A 562 36.98 -10.50 -4.43
N LEU A 563 35.78 -10.56 -5.03
CA LEU A 563 35.18 -11.80 -5.53
C LEU A 563 35.97 -12.38 -6.71
N ALA A 564 36.46 -11.53 -7.60
CA ALA A 564 37.35 -11.94 -8.68
C ALA A 564 38.71 -12.46 -8.15
N GLY A 565 39.24 -11.84 -7.10
CA GLY A 565 40.42 -12.29 -6.36
C GLY A 565 40.21 -13.69 -5.75
N ASP A 566 39.13 -13.88 -5.00
CA ASP A 566 38.79 -15.16 -4.36
C ASP A 566 38.58 -16.30 -5.38
N LEU A 567 37.96 -16.01 -6.52
CA LEU A 567 37.82 -16.96 -7.62
C LEU A 567 39.18 -17.29 -8.25
N GLY A 568 40.02 -16.28 -8.46
CA GLY A 568 41.39 -16.46 -8.96
C GLY A 568 42.27 -17.30 -8.02
N GLU A 569 42.15 -17.10 -6.71
CA GLU A 569 42.85 -17.90 -5.70
C GLU A 569 42.36 -19.36 -5.70
N ARG A 570 41.04 -19.59 -5.80
CA ARG A 570 40.48 -20.95 -5.93
C ARG A 570 40.95 -21.66 -7.20
N GLU A 571 40.95 -20.97 -8.34
CA GLU A 571 41.48 -21.55 -9.59
C GLU A 571 42.98 -21.86 -9.47
N ALA A 572 43.74 -21.03 -8.75
CA ALA A 572 45.16 -21.29 -8.50
C ALA A 572 45.39 -22.48 -7.57
N GLU A 573 44.56 -22.65 -6.53
CA GLU A 573 44.59 -23.82 -5.65
C GLU A 573 44.21 -25.10 -6.39
N GLU A 574 43.18 -25.08 -7.24
CA GLU A 574 42.78 -26.22 -8.07
C GLU A 574 43.91 -26.62 -9.04
N ARG A 575 44.54 -25.66 -9.73
CA ARG A 575 45.71 -25.95 -10.59
C ARG A 575 46.90 -26.48 -9.81
N ALA A 576 47.13 -26.03 -8.58
CA ALA A 576 48.21 -26.53 -7.73
C ALA A 576 47.95 -27.97 -7.25
N LEU A 577 46.68 -28.33 -7.03
CA LEU A 577 46.25 -29.70 -6.72
C LEU A 577 46.40 -30.63 -7.94
N GLU A 578 45.95 -30.21 -9.12
CA GLU A 578 46.12 -30.96 -10.38
C GLU A 578 47.62 -31.15 -10.74
N GLY A 579 48.45 -30.13 -10.50
CA GLY A 579 49.89 -30.21 -10.69
C GLY A 579 50.60 -31.18 -9.74
N ARG A 580 50.07 -31.38 -8.52
CA ARG A 580 50.58 -32.36 -7.55
C ARG A 580 50.15 -33.79 -7.87
N GLU A 581 48.96 -33.98 -8.41
CA GLU A 581 48.51 -35.30 -8.91
C GLU A 581 49.30 -35.74 -10.15
N MET A 582 49.64 -34.82 -11.07
CA MET A 582 50.52 -35.15 -12.20
C MET A 582 51.99 -35.38 -11.79
N GLY A 583 52.47 -34.76 -10.72
CA GLY A 583 53.81 -34.96 -10.18
C GLY A 583 54.02 -36.31 -9.48
N THR A 584 52.95 -37.01 -9.10
CA THR A 584 53.02 -38.32 -8.42
C THR A 584 52.85 -39.53 -9.36
N VAL A 585 52.52 -39.30 -10.63
CA VAL A 585 52.35 -40.36 -11.66
C VAL A 585 53.57 -40.48 -12.60
N GLY A 586 54.60 -39.66 -12.40
CA GLY A 586 55.78 -39.55 -13.29
C GLY A 586 56.97 -40.48 -13.00
N GLU A 587 56.85 -41.49 -12.13
CA GLU A 587 57.91 -42.49 -11.90
C GLU A 587 57.35 -43.91 -11.89
N HIS A 588 56.78 -44.38 -13.00
CA HIS A 588 56.87 -45.80 -13.38
C HIS A 588 56.27 -46.05 -14.78
N GLY A 589 57.10 -46.65 -15.66
CA GLY A 589 56.61 -47.50 -16.75
C GLY A 589 56.62 -46.90 -18.15
N SER A 590 57.80 -46.84 -18.77
CA SER A 590 57.91 -46.88 -20.23
C SER A 590 57.67 -48.31 -20.72
N GLY A 591 56.62 -48.51 -21.51
CA GLY A 591 56.26 -49.81 -22.10
C GLY A 591 55.40 -49.64 -23.35
N SER A 592 56.08 -49.60 -24.49
CA SER A 592 55.65 -49.79 -25.88
C SER A 592 54.20 -50.24 -26.18
N GLY A 593 53.58 -49.66 -27.21
CA GLY A 593 52.54 -50.35 -27.99
C GLY A 593 51.52 -49.49 -28.74
N SER A 594 51.81 -49.28 -30.03
CA SER A 594 51.00 -48.83 -31.17
C SER A 594 49.46 -48.99 -31.13
N PHE A 595 48.74 -48.00 -31.69
CA PHE A 595 47.65 -48.05 -32.72
C PHE A 595 46.78 -46.77 -32.58
N GLU A 596 46.78 -45.77 -33.47
CA GLU A 596 46.29 -45.63 -34.87
C GLU A 596 44.96 -44.84 -34.96
N MET A 597 45.00 -43.77 -35.79
CA MET A 597 43.95 -43.12 -36.59
C MET A 597 42.76 -42.37 -35.96
N GLY A 598 42.60 -41.10 -36.37
CA GLY A 598 41.27 -40.52 -36.60
C GLY A 598 41.12 -38.99 -36.64
N LYS A 599 41.59 -38.34 -37.72
CA LYS A 599 41.11 -37.08 -38.37
C LYS A 599 40.53 -35.94 -37.49
N ALA A 600 41.16 -34.77 -37.37
CA ALA A 600 41.37 -33.71 -38.38
C ALA A 600 40.09 -33.04 -38.90
N GLY A 601 39.98 -31.74 -38.61
CA GLY A 601 38.98 -30.79 -39.13
C GLY A 601 39.27 -29.36 -38.64
N GLU A 602 40.38 -28.78 -39.12
CA GLU A 602 40.67 -27.32 -39.14
C GLU A 602 39.56 -26.58 -39.94
N VAL A 603 39.29 -25.28 -39.80
CA VAL A 603 40.04 -24.08 -40.26
C VAL A 603 39.10 -22.91 -39.86
N GLY A 604 39.46 -21.76 -39.29
CA GLY A 604 40.58 -20.84 -39.52
C GLY A 604 40.03 -19.54 -40.13
N LEU A 605 40.45 -18.37 -39.61
CA LEU A 605 40.43 -16.99 -40.16
C LEU A 605 40.43 -16.02 -38.96
N GLY A 606 41.23 -14.97 -38.85
CA GLY A 606 42.10 -14.26 -39.78
C GLY A 606 42.49 -12.94 -39.10
N ARG A 607 43.64 -12.38 -39.50
CA ARG A 607 44.46 -11.38 -38.81
C ARG A 607 44.19 -9.95 -39.36
N GLU A 608 44.42 -8.93 -38.51
CA GLU A 608 44.88 -7.55 -38.79
C GLU A 608 44.11 -6.59 -39.73
N GLY A 609 43.95 -5.33 -39.29
CA GLY A 609 44.08 -4.16 -40.17
C GLY A 609 43.26 -2.89 -39.88
N LYS A 610 43.97 -1.87 -39.33
CA LYS A 610 43.69 -0.41 -39.29
C LYS A 610 42.65 0.18 -38.34
#